data_AF-A0A6A1TGZ5-F1
#
_entry.id   AF-A0A6A1TGZ5-F1
#
_cell.length_a   1.000
_cell.length_b   1.000
_cell.length_c   1.000
_cell.angle_alpha   90.00
_cell.angle_beta   90.00
_cell.angle_gamma   90.00
#
_symmetry.space_group_name_H-M   'P 1'
#
loop_
_entity.id
_entity.type
_entity.pdbx_description
1 polymer ?
#
loop_
_entity_poly.entity_id
_entity_poly.type
_entity_poly.pdbx_seq_one_letter_code
_entity_poly.pdbx_strand_id
1 'polypeptide(L)'
;MKSIVICCDGTSNQFAADKTNVVRLFSVLARDDSQLTFYHPGLGTMEPPGAITDVGRKLRRTLGMAVGWGLERDLVDAYAYIMNSYQPGDHVYLFGFSRGAYTVRALAALIYMYGLFPPGNEPLIPYAIRQITGFNENGGDVREKFILADGFKSTFSSIDCPIHFLGIWDTVSSVGWIANPLSIPFAAKLPNVQHIRHAVAIDERRAFFRTNLLAKPEPGQPQRDIEEVWFPGCHGDVGGGYEEAQNGLSKLSLCWFPRRTEPVRRIISIEN
;
A
#
# COMPACT_ATOMS: atom_id res chain seq x y z
N MET A 1 -20.46 -12.87 -5.02
CA MET A 1 -19.43 -11.90 -5.42
C MET A 1 -19.52 -10.74 -4.45
N LYS A 2 -18.44 -10.50 -3.72
CA LYS A 2 -18.35 -9.45 -2.71
C LYS A 2 -17.17 -8.50 -2.97
N SER A 3 -17.22 -7.33 -2.35
CA SER A 3 -16.12 -6.37 -2.31
C SER A 3 -15.32 -6.57 -1.03
N ILE A 4 -13.99 -6.69 -1.15
CA ILE A 4 -13.06 -6.78 -0.02
C ILE A 4 -12.21 -5.50 -0.05
N VAL A 5 -12.43 -4.60 0.89
CA VAL A 5 -11.79 -3.29 0.95
C VAL A 5 -10.74 -3.27 2.06
N ILE A 6 -9.48 -3.12 1.66
CA ILE A 6 -8.32 -3.04 2.56
C ILE A 6 -7.85 -1.59 2.60
N CYS A 7 -7.84 -0.99 3.78
CA CYS A 7 -7.37 0.37 4.01
C CYS A 7 -6.16 0.36 4.95
N CYS A 8 -4.98 0.74 4.45
CA CYS A 8 -3.76 0.87 5.26
C CYS A 8 -3.37 2.35 5.38
N ASP A 9 -3.40 2.89 6.59
CA ASP A 9 -3.05 4.29 6.82
C ASP A 9 -1.54 4.49 7.06
N GLY A 10 -1.09 5.73 6.89
CA GLY A 10 0.25 6.17 7.23
C GLY A 10 0.38 6.53 8.71
N THR A 11 1.51 6.17 9.31
CA THR A 11 2.07 6.74 10.57
C THR A 11 1.11 7.06 11.69
N SER A 12 0.85 6.08 12.57
CA SER A 12 0.26 6.25 13.93
C SER A 12 -0.70 7.42 14.05
N ASN A 13 -1.60 7.56 13.08
CA ASN A 13 -2.78 8.36 13.26
C ASN A 13 -3.64 7.54 14.22
N GLN A 14 -3.40 7.74 15.52
CA GLN A 14 -4.39 7.42 16.52
C GLN A 14 -5.67 8.07 16.04
N PHE A 15 -6.82 7.41 16.21
CA PHE A 15 -8.11 8.00 15.86
C PHE A 15 -8.28 9.29 16.67
N ALA A 16 -7.87 10.40 16.06
CA ALA A 16 -7.78 11.73 16.63
C ALA A 16 -8.61 12.66 15.75
N ALA A 17 -8.71 13.94 16.14
CA ALA A 17 -9.43 14.93 15.34
C ALA A 17 -8.89 15.03 13.89
N ASP A 18 -7.63 14.69 13.70
CA ASP A 18 -6.88 14.86 12.44
C ASP A 18 -7.03 13.63 11.54
N LYS A 19 -8.15 13.57 10.82
CA LYS A 19 -8.43 12.42 9.94
C LYS A 19 -7.59 12.46 8.66
N THR A 20 -7.08 11.31 8.26
CA THR A 20 -6.56 11.09 6.91
C THR A 20 -7.68 10.81 5.92
N ASN A 21 -7.35 10.87 4.64
CA ASN A 21 -8.26 10.43 3.58
C ASN A 21 -8.55 8.93 3.63
N VAL A 22 -7.65 8.11 4.18
CA VAL A 22 -7.92 6.69 4.42
C VAL A 22 -9.02 6.51 5.46
N VAL A 23 -8.92 7.21 6.60
CA VAL A 23 -9.97 7.20 7.65
C VAL A 23 -11.28 7.77 7.12
N ARG A 24 -11.24 8.89 6.38
CA ARG A 24 -12.44 9.48 5.79
C ARG A 24 -13.12 8.54 4.82
N LEU A 25 -12.37 7.93 3.89
CA LEU A 25 -12.90 6.92 2.97
C LEU A 25 -13.51 5.76 3.75
N PHE A 26 -12.78 5.20 4.72
CA PHE A 26 -13.25 4.07 5.52
C PHE A 26 -14.57 4.39 6.26
N SER A 27 -14.74 5.64 6.71
CA SER A 27 -15.96 6.08 7.41
C SER A 27 -17.21 6.14 6.52
N VAL A 28 -17.05 6.22 5.20
CA VAL A 28 -18.15 6.29 4.22
C VAL A 28 -18.31 5.01 3.39
N LEU A 29 -17.54 3.95 3.68
CA LEU A 29 -17.73 2.66 3.01
C LEU A 29 -19.10 2.09 3.35
N ALA A 30 -19.77 1.49 2.36
CA ALA A 30 -20.97 0.71 2.57
C ALA A 30 -20.71 -0.42 3.58
N ARG A 31 -21.70 -0.70 4.44
CA ARG A 31 -21.64 -1.73 5.49
C ARG A 31 -22.82 -2.67 5.31
N ASP A 32 -22.68 -3.57 4.35
CA ASP A 32 -23.65 -4.63 4.06
C ASP A 32 -22.94 -5.97 3.89
N ASP A 33 -23.71 -7.06 3.81
CA ASP A 33 -23.17 -8.43 3.72
C ASP A 33 -22.37 -8.70 2.44
N SER A 34 -22.45 -7.81 1.44
CA SER A 34 -21.69 -7.89 0.19
C SER A 34 -20.36 -7.13 0.23
N GLN A 35 -20.04 -6.45 1.34
CA GLN A 35 -18.81 -5.68 1.49
C GLN A 35 -18.08 -5.97 2.81
N LEU A 36 -16.87 -6.53 2.68
CA LEU A 36 -15.96 -6.77 3.77
C LEU A 36 -14.93 -5.64 3.83
N THR A 37 -14.70 -5.08 5.01
CA THR A 37 -13.81 -3.95 5.22
C THR A 37 -12.74 -4.26 6.27
N PHE A 38 -11.50 -3.93 5.98
CA PHE A 38 -10.36 -4.05 6.88
C PHE A 38 -9.61 -2.72 6.96
N TYR A 39 -9.31 -2.28 8.18
CA TYR A 39 -8.54 -1.07 8.44
C TYR A 39 -7.28 -1.41 9.23
N HIS A 40 -6.13 -1.00 8.70
CA HIS A 40 -4.85 -1.08 9.37
C HIS A 40 -4.35 0.33 9.71
N PRO A 41 -4.16 0.68 11.00
CA PRO A 41 -3.75 2.03 11.41
C PRO A 41 -2.30 2.39 11.03
N GLY A 42 -1.49 1.38 10.68
CA GLY A 42 -0.07 1.53 10.39
C GLY A 42 0.76 1.79 11.64
N LEU A 43 1.97 1.24 11.70
CA LEU A 43 2.87 1.46 12.84
C LEU A 43 3.60 2.79 12.71
N GLY A 44 3.46 3.69 13.70
CA GLY A 44 4.17 4.97 13.73
C GLY A 44 5.68 4.83 13.58
N THR A 45 6.29 5.65 12.74
CA THR A 45 7.75 5.88 12.75
C THR A 45 7.97 7.31 13.22
N MET A 46 8.67 7.46 14.33
CA MET A 46 9.20 8.77 14.69
C MET A 46 10.24 9.19 13.64
N GLU A 47 10.10 10.40 13.10
CA GLU A 47 11.15 11.01 12.29
C GLU A 47 12.40 11.16 13.17
N PRO A 48 13.59 10.70 12.75
CA PRO A 48 14.81 11.06 13.44
C PRO A 48 15.05 12.57 13.24
N PRO A 49 15.30 13.35 14.30
CA PRO A 49 15.88 14.68 14.16
C PRO A 49 17.14 14.57 13.31
N GLY A 50 17.38 15.52 12.40
CA GLY A 50 18.50 15.52 11.45
C GLY A 50 19.86 15.22 12.12
N ALA A 51 20.23 13.95 12.17
CA ALA A 51 21.37 13.48 12.95
C ALA A 51 22.57 13.30 12.03
N ILE A 52 23.46 14.29 12.02
CA ILE A 52 24.72 14.32 11.27
C ILE A 52 25.85 13.62 12.09
N THR A 53 25.53 12.93 13.19
CA THR A 53 26.51 12.34 14.13
C THR A 53 26.58 10.80 14.01
N ASP A 54 27.71 10.20 14.40
CA ASP A 54 27.91 8.74 14.35
C ASP A 54 26.96 7.95 15.26
N VAL A 55 26.52 8.55 16.38
CA VAL A 55 25.44 8.02 17.23
C VAL A 55 24.11 7.99 16.47
N GLY A 56 23.84 9.01 15.66
CA GLY A 56 22.70 9.07 14.75
C GLY A 56 22.68 7.95 13.72
N ARG A 57 23.85 7.51 13.22
CA ARG A 57 23.96 6.41 12.25
C ARG A 57 23.55 5.06 12.85
N LYS A 58 23.90 4.79 14.12
CA LYS A 58 23.50 3.57 14.83
C LYS A 58 22.00 3.58 15.16
N LEU A 59 21.48 4.74 15.59
CA LEU A 59 20.04 4.94 15.83
C LEU A 59 19.22 4.74 14.53
N ARG A 60 19.71 5.24 13.39
CA ARG A 60 19.07 5.06 12.08
C ARG A 60 18.96 3.60 11.65
N ARG A 61 19.97 2.76 11.93
CA ARG A 61 19.94 1.33 11.63
C ARG A 61 18.91 0.58 12.46
N THR A 62 18.84 0.85 13.77
CA THR A 62 17.84 0.23 14.66
C THR A 62 16.42 0.64 14.27
N LEU A 63 16.22 1.92 13.94
CA LEU A 63 14.94 2.41 13.43
C LEU A 63 14.58 1.75 12.09
N GLY A 64 15.53 1.61 11.16
CA GLY A 64 15.33 0.91 9.88
C GLY A 64 14.84 -0.53 10.04
N MET A 65 15.41 -1.28 10.99
CA MET A 65 14.90 -2.61 11.33
C MET A 65 13.47 -2.54 11.88
N ALA A 66 13.19 -1.66 12.84
CA ALA A 66 11.83 -1.51 13.38
C ALA A 66 10.79 -1.18 12.29
N VAL A 67 11.16 -0.41 11.26
CA VAL A 67 10.23 -0.15 10.15
C VAL A 67 10.04 -1.35 9.21
N GLY A 68 11.10 -2.12 8.95
CA GLY A 68 11.00 -3.38 8.20
C GLY A 68 10.08 -4.38 8.89
N TRP A 69 10.25 -4.55 10.21
CA TRP A 69 9.35 -5.33 11.06
C TRP A 69 7.91 -4.80 11.03
N GLY A 70 7.74 -3.49 10.96
CA GLY A 70 6.42 -2.87 10.84
C GLY A 70 5.71 -3.22 9.53
N LEU A 71 6.40 -3.12 8.39
CA LEU A 71 5.84 -3.53 7.10
C LEU A 71 5.50 -5.02 7.07
N GLU A 72 6.38 -5.89 7.60
CA GLU A 72 6.11 -7.33 7.65
C GLU A 72 4.81 -7.62 8.39
N ARG A 73 4.59 -6.98 9.55
CA ARG A 73 3.34 -7.11 10.29
C ARG A 73 2.13 -6.61 9.50
N ASP A 74 2.20 -5.40 8.95
CA ASP A 74 1.09 -4.80 8.19
C ASP A 74 0.71 -5.69 6.99
N LEU A 75 1.70 -6.29 6.32
CA LEU A 75 1.51 -7.24 5.24
C LEU A 75 0.89 -8.56 5.71
N VAL A 76 1.35 -9.12 6.84
CA VAL A 76 0.76 -10.34 7.43
C VAL A 76 -0.72 -10.12 7.72
N ASP A 77 -1.06 -9.04 8.42
CA ASP A 77 -2.43 -8.78 8.86
C ASP A 77 -3.37 -8.58 7.65
N ALA A 78 -2.97 -7.76 6.67
CA ALA A 78 -3.77 -7.51 5.47
C ALA A 78 -3.86 -8.74 4.54
N TYR A 79 -2.75 -9.47 4.35
CA TYR A 79 -2.74 -10.68 3.53
C TYR A 79 -3.61 -11.77 4.16
N ALA A 80 -3.49 -12.01 5.47
CA ALA A 80 -4.29 -13.00 6.18
C ALA A 80 -5.79 -12.67 6.11
N TYR A 81 -6.16 -11.39 6.16
CA TYR A 81 -7.55 -10.97 5.97
C TYR A 81 -8.07 -11.30 4.57
N ILE A 82 -7.32 -10.98 3.51
CA ILE A 82 -7.70 -11.34 2.14
C ILE A 82 -7.77 -12.86 2.00
N MET A 83 -6.76 -13.58 2.50
CA MET A 83 -6.66 -15.04 2.43
C MET A 83 -7.89 -15.72 3.01
N ASN A 84 -8.35 -15.28 4.18
CA ASN A 84 -9.49 -15.88 4.87
C ASN A 84 -10.86 -15.38 4.38
N SER A 85 -10.89 -14.32 3.56
CA SER A 85 -12.14 -13.69 3.10
C SER A 85 -12.42 -13.95 1.62
N TYR A 86 -11.39 -14.05 0.79
CA TYR A 86 -11.51 -14.07 -0.67
C TYR A 86 -12.12 -15.36 -1.18
N GLN A 87 -13.08 -15.23 -2.11
CA GLN A 87 -13.55 -16.31 -2.96
C GLN A 87 -13.32 -15.94 -4.42
N PRO A 88 -13.08 -16.92 -5.31
CA PRO A 88 -12.93 -16.65 -6.74
C PRO A 88 -14.07 -15.82 -7.30
N GLY A 89 -13.72 -14.73 -7.97
CA GLY A 89 -14.68 -13.75 -8.51
C GLY A 89 -14.91 -12.54 -7.61
N ASP A 90 -14.48 -12.54 -6.35
CA ASP A 90 -14.58 -11.35 -5.50
C ASP A 90 -13.68 -10.20 -6.00
N HIS A 91 -14.03 -8.98 -5.62
CA HIS A 91 -13.27 -7.78 -5.96
C HIS A 91 -12.46 -7.27 -4.78
N VAL A 92 -11.14 -7.25 -4.91
CA VAL A 92 -10.24 -6.69 -3.90
C VAL A 92 -9.90 -5.24 -4.22
N TYR A 93 -10.16 -4.35 -3.27
CA TYR A 93 -9.85 -2.93 -3.32
C TYR A 93 -8.80 -2.61 -2.27
N LEU A 94 -7.73 -1.96 -2.68
CA LEU A 94 -6.64 -1.57 -1.81
C LEU A 94 -6.53 -0.05 -1.74
N PHE A 95 -6.48 0.50 -0.54
CA PHE A 95 -6.31 1.92 -0.30
C PHE A 95 -5.18 2.18 0.68
N GLY A 96 -4.37 3.19 0.41
CA GLY A 96 -3.40 3.61 1.41
C GLY A 96 -2.84 5.00 1.22
N PHE A 97 -2.31 5.56 2.30
CA PHE A 97 -1.67 6.87 2.32
C PHE A 97 -0.24 6.74 2.84
N SER A 98 0.70 7.49 2.27
CA SER A 98 2.07 7.59 2.77
C SER A 98 2.79 6.24 2.77
N ARG A 99 3.21 5.75 3.95
CA ARG A 99 3.73 4.39 4.11
C ARG A 99 2.66 3.32 3.91
N GLY A 100 1.42 3.57 4.30
CA GLY A 100 0.29 2.69 4.03
C GLY A 100 0.06 2.50 2.53
N ALA A 101 0.30 3.53 1.71
CA ALA A 101 0.31 3.42 0.25
C ALA A 101 1.40 2.45 -0.25
N TYR A 102 2.59 2.50 0.35
CA TYR A 102 3.64 1.53 0.04
C TYR A 102 3.28 0.12 0.50
N THR A 103 2.67 -0.03 1.68
CA THR A 103 2.17 -1.30 2.21
C THR A 103 1.20 -1.98 1.24
N VAL A 104 0.18 -1.26 0.75
CA VAL A 104 -0.78 -1.86 -0.20
C VAL A 104 -0.16 -2.18 -1.57
N ARG A 105 0.85 -1.42 -2.01
CA ARG A 105 1.62 -1.75 -3.23
C ARG A 105 2.47 -3.01 -3.04
N ALA A 106 3.10 -3.14 -1.88
CA ALA A 106 3.85 -4.33 -1.49
C ALA A 106 2.93 -5.56 -1.37
N LEU A 107 1.72 -5.39 -0.82
CA LEU A 107 0.70 -6.42 -0.74
C LEU A 107 0.25 -6.91 -2.13
N ALA A 108 -0.03 -5.97 -3.05
CA ALA A 108 -0.36 -6.33 -4.42
C ALA A 108 0.78 -7.09 -5.12
N ALA A 109 2.03 -6.65 -4.93
CA ALA A 109 3.20 -7.33 -5.47
C ALA A 109 3.42 -8.73 -4.85
N LEU A 110 3.19 -8.89 -3.54
CA LEU A 110 3.24 -10.17 -2.84
C LEU A 110 2.23 -11.16 -3.42
N ILE A 111 0.97 -10.74 -3.59
CA ILE A 111 -0.08 -11.56 -4.21
C ILE A 111 0.27 -11.88 -5.67
N TYR A 112 0.86 -10.93 -6.40
CA TYR A 112 1.31 -11.20 -7.78
C TYR A 112 2.38 -12.29 -7.85
N MET A 113 3.45 -12.15 -7.05
CA MET A 113 4.62 -13.02 -7.12
C MET A 113 4.40 -14.38 -6.47
N TYR A 114 3.70 -14.43 -5.34
CA TYR A 114 3.57 -15.64 -4.54
C TYR A 114 2.14 -16.20 -4.52
N GLY A 115 1.17 -15.49 -5.07
CA GLY A 115 -0.25 -15.90 -5.10
C GLY A 115 -0.98 -15.67 -3.77
N LEU A 116 -2.25 -16.07 -3.72
CA LEU A 116 -3.03 -16.14 -2.50
C LEU A 116 -3.08 -17.59 -1.99
N PHE A 117 -2.63 -17.83 -0.75
CA PHE A 117 -2.65 -19.16 -0.16
C PHE A 117 -4.08 -19.61 0.20
N PRO A 118 -4.35 -20.92 0.26
CA PRO A 118 -5.60 -21.41 0.82
C PRO A 118 -5.71 -21.08 2.32
N PRO A 119 -6.91 -20.75 2.84
CA PRO A 119 -7.15 -20.59 4.28
C PRO A 119 -6.58 -21.73 5.12
N GLY A 120 -5.99 -21.43 6.28
CA GLY A 120 -5.31 -22.40 7.14
C GLY A 120 -3.81 -22.56 6.87
N ASN A 121 -3.25 -21.84 5.89
CA ASN A 121 -1.80 -21.81 5.60
C ASN A 121 -1.12 -20.51 6.08
N GLU A 122 -1.62 -19.89 7.15
CA GLU A 122 -1.04 -18.68 7.75
C GLU A 122 0.49 -18.77 7.98
N PRO A 123 1.08 -19.92 8.38
CA PRO A 123 2.52 -20.04 8.56
C PRO A 123 3.37 -19.75 7.31
N LEU A 124 2.79 -19.81 6.10
CA LEU A 124 3.49 -19.49 4.84
C LEU A 124 3.61 -17.98 4.60
N ILE A 125 2.72 -17.16 5.19
CA ILE A 125 2.66 -15.71 4.95
C ILE A 125 4.00 -15.03 5.30
N PRO A 126 4.58 -15.25 6.49
CA PRO A 126 5.87 -14.62 6.84
C PRO A 126 7.01 -15.11 5.95
N TYR A 127 6.96 -16.35 5.44
CA TYR A 127 7.99 -16.87 4.55
C TYR A 127 7.98 -16.12 3.21
N ALA A 128 6.82 -15.97 2.58
CA ALA A 128 6.68 -15.25 1.32
C ALA A 128 7.05 -13.76 1.47
N ILE A 129 6.66 -13.13 2.59
CA ILE A 129 7.05 -11.75 2.89
C ILE A 129 8.56 -11.62 3.00
N ARG A 130 9.25 -12.50 3.74
CA ARG A 130 10.72 -12.46 3.84
C ARG A 130 11.41 -12.66 2.49
N GLN A 131 10.86 -13.50 1.62
CA GLN A 131 11.40 -13.70 0.27
C GLN A 131 11.26 -12.45 -0.59
N ILE A 132 10.10 -11.78 -0.56
CA ILE A 132 9.87 -10.58 -1.39
C ILE A 132 10.63 -9.35 -0.85
N THR A 133 10.74 -9.19 0.47
CA THR A 133 11.47 -8.07 1.07
C THR A 133 12.98 -8.28 0.96
N GLY A 134 13.48 -9.49 1.16
CA GLY A 134 14.90 -9.85 0.99
C GLY A 134 15.36 -10.01 -0.46
N PHE A 135 14.49 -9.78 -1.45
CA PHE A 135 14.75 -10.11 -2.86
C PHE A 135 16.06 -9.51 -3.39
N ASN A 136 16.38 -8.27 -3.01
CA ASN A 136 17.59 -7.58 -3.46
C ASN A 136 18.80 -7.73 -2.52
N GLU A 137 18.61 -8.23 -1.30
CA GLU A 137 19.67 -8.32 -0.29
C GLU A 137 20.42 -9.65 -0.35
N ASN A 138 19.76 -10.74 -0.75
CA ASN A 138 20.28 -12.10 -0.58
C ASN A 138 21.40 -12.53 -1.57
N GLY A 139 21.99 -11.62 -2.35
CA GLY A 139 22.92 -11.98 -3.43
C GLY A 139 22.29 -12.95 -4.46
N GLY A 140 23.05 -13.44 -5.43
CA GLY A 140 22.56 -14.44 -6.39
C GLY A 140 21.82 -13.89 -7.61
N ASP A 141 21.58 -14.77 -8.58
CA ASP A 141 21.04 -14.42 -9.89
C ASP A 141 19.55 -14.04 -9.82
N VAL A 142 19.20 -12.90 -10.44
CA VAL A 142 17.84 -12.34 -10.41
C VAL A 142 16.84 -13.25 -11.12
N ARG A 143 17.25 -13.92 -12.20
CA ARG A 143 16.39 -14.83 -12.96
C ARG A 143 16.09 -16.08 -12.13
N GLU A 144 17.09 -16.63 -11.44
CA GLU A 144 16.89 -17.77 -10.53
C GLU A 144 15.90 -17.44 -9.42
N LYS A 145 15.97 -16.25 -8.82
CA LYS A 145 14.99 -15.80 -7.81
C LYS A 145 13.57 -15.75 -8.35
N PHE A 146 13.38 -15.28 -9.59
CA PHE A 146 12.06 -15.28 -10.21
C PHE A 146 11.56 -16.70 -10.51
N ILE A 147 12.43 -17.61 -10.93
CA ILE A 147 12.10 -19.03 -11.13
C ILE A 147 11.66 -19.65 -9.80
N LEU A 148 12.37 -19.37 -8.70
CA LEU A 148 12.01 -19.85 -7.37
C LEU A 148 10.68 -19.27 -6.88
N ALA A 149 10.42 -17.99 -7.13
CA ALA A 149 9.13 -17.37 -6.78
C ALA A 149 7.97 -18.01 -7.56
N ASP A 150 8.15 -18.28 -8.85
CA ASP A 150 7.16 -18.98 -9.69
C ASP A 150 6.91 -20.43 -9.23
N GLY A 151 7.99 -21.15 -8.89
CA GLY A 151 7.92 -22.47 -8.27
C GLY A 151 7.18 -22.46 -6.93
N PHE A 152 7.45 -21.45 -6.08
CA PHE A 152 6.75 -21.28 -4.82
C PHE A 152 5.25 -21.02 -5.04
N LYS A 153 4.91 -20.09 -5.93
CA LYS A 153 3.53 -19.76 -6.27
C LYS A 153 2.78 -20.99 -6.79
N SER A 154 3.35 -21.71 -7.75
CA SER A 154 2.72 -22.92 -8.31
C SER A 154 2.57 -24.06 -7.31
N THR A 155 3.44 -24.13 -6.30
CA THR A 155 3.40 -25.18 -5.26
C THR A 155 2.38 -24.87 -4.16
N PHE A 156 2.35 -23.63 -3.67
CA PHE A 156 1.63 -23.27 -2.44
C PHE A 156 0.40 -22.39 -2.66
N SER A 157 0.24 -21.81 -3.84
CA SER A 157 -0.90 -20.97 -4.19
C SER A 157 -1.70 -21.58 -5.32
N SER A 158 -3.01 -21.71 -5.11
CA SER A 158 -3.96 -22.23 -6.10
C SER A 158 -5.05 -21.24 -6.48
N ILE A 159 -5.04 -20.04 -5.88
CA ILE A 159 -6.10 -19.06 -6.01
C ILE A 159 -5.58 -17.84 -6.80
N ASP A 160 -6.18 -17.60 -7.95
CA ASP A 160 -5.99 -16.34 -8.67
C ASP A 160 -6.78 -15.23 -7.97
N CYS A 161 -6.08 -14.19 -7.53
CA CYS A 161 -6.62 -13.08 -6.76
C CYS A 161 -6.17 -11.75 -7.39
N PRO A 162 -6.73 -11.38 -8.56
CA PRO A 162 -6.44 -10.08 -9.16
C PRO A 162 -6.94 -8.95 -8.27
N ILE A 163 -6.19 -7.86 -8.20
CA ILE A 163 -6.59 -6.67 -7.49
C ILE A 163 -7.46 -5.83 -8.43
N HIS A 164 -8.69 -5.56 -8.01
CA HIS A 164 -9.63 -4.80 -8.83
C HIS A 164 -9.25 -3.33 -8.84
N PHE A 165 -8.94 -2.74 -7.69
CA PHE A 165 -8.61 -1.31 -7.60
C PHE A 165 -7.50 -1.04 -6.58
N LEU A 166 -6.61 -0.10 -6.91
CA LEU A 166 -5.61 0.47 -6.00
C LEU A 166 -5.72 2.00 -5.98
N GLY A 167 -6.11 2.56 -4.84
CA GLY A 167 -6.17 4.00 -4.61
C GLY A 167 -5.12 4.43 -3.59
N ILE A 168 -4.14 5.22 -4.01
CA ILE A 168 -3.03 5.61 -3.14
C ILE A 168 -2.83 7.12 -3.10
N TRP A 169 -2.58 7.64 -1.89
CA TRP A 169 -2.18 9.03 -1.67
C TRP A 169 -0.70 9.09 -1.30
N ASP A 170 0.03 9.90 -2.06
CA ASP A 170 1.41 10.34 -1.89
C ASP A 170 2.34 9.28 -1.29
N THR A 171 2.65 8.27 -2.10
CA THR A 171 3.45 7.12 -1.65
C THR A 171 4.85 7.55 -1.24
N VAL A 172 5.25 7.26 0.00
CA VAL A 172 6.62 7.48 0.49
C VAL A 172 7.23 6.19 1.03
N SER A 173 8.53 5.99 0.78
CA SER A 173 9.30 4.96 1.48
C SER A 173 9.70 5.47 2.86
N SER A 174 9.64 4.62 3.89
CA SER A 174 9.86 5.07 5.26
C SER A 174 11.28 5.55 5.52
N VAL A 175 11.47 6.46 6.49
CA VAL A 175 12.76 7.13 6.81
C VAL A 175 13.89 6.15 7.16
N GLY A 176 13.57 4.97 7.69
CA GLY A 176 14.53 3.89 7.95
C GLY A 176 14.98 3.13 6.69
N TRP A 177 14.17 3.17 5.63
CA TRP A 177 14.46 2.59 4.33
C TRP A 177 15.24 3.56 3.43
N ILE A 178 15.29 4.85 3.72
CA ILE A 178 16.00 5.82 2.85
C ILE A 178 17.52 5.61 2.86
N ALA A 179 18.03 4.93 3.89
CA ALA A 179 19.42 4.48 3.94
C ALA A 179 19.74 3.38 2.92
N ASN A 180 18.81 2.45 2.74
CA ASN A 180 18.84 1.26 1.90
C ASN A 180 17.40 1.02 1.42
N PRO A 181 16.96 1.67 0.33
CA PRO A 181 15.57 1.60 -0.07
C PRO A 181 15.21 0.16 -0.40
N LEU A 182 14.33 -0.41 0.44
CA LEU A 182 13.72 -1.70 0.17
C LEU A 182 13.03 -1.59 -1.19
N SER A 183 13.59 -2.24 -2.20
CA SER A 183 13.01 -2.28 -3.53
C SER A 183 12.25 -3.58 -3.65
N ILE A 184 10.92 -3.51 -3.51
CA ILE A 184 10.06 -4.67 -3.67
C ILE A 184 9.80 -4.86 -5.17
N PRO A 185 10.16 -6.02 -5.75
CA PRO A 185 9.87 -6.31 -7.15
C PRO A 185 8.38 -6.14 -7.46
N PHE A 186 8.09 -5.54 -8.61
CA PHE A 186 6.73 -5.22 -9.07
C PHE A 186 5.91 -4.22 -8.24
N ALA A 187 6.37 -3.72 -7.10
CA ALA A 187 5.61 -2.72 -6.31
C ALA A 187 5.42 -1.37 -7.03
N ALA A 188 6.20 -1.09 -8.08
CA ALA A 188 6.00 0.06 -8.97
C ALA A 188 5.25 -0.27 -10.26
N LYS A 189 5.29 -1.53 -10.73
CA LYS A 189 4.67 -1.96 -11.99
C LYS A 189 3.23 -2.46 -11.80
N LEU A 190 2.95 -3.15 -10.69
CA LEU A 190 1.63 -3.63 -10.25
C LEU A 190 0.82 -4.34 -11.35
N PRO A 191 1.35 -5.43 -11.93
CA PRO A 191 0.76 -6.09 -13.11
C PRO A 191 -0.60 -6.77 -12.83
N ASN A 192 -0.89 -7.12 -11.59
CA ASN A 192 -2.16 -7.74 -11.16
C ASN A 192 -3.23 -6.73 -10.74
N VAL A 193 -3.03 -5.44 -10.96
CA VAL A 193 -3.99 -4.39 -10.59
C VAL A 193 -4.68 -3.86 -11.84
N GLN A 194 -6.01 -3.92 -11.86
CA GLN A 194 -6.82 -3.51 -13.02
C GLN A 194 -6.94 -1.98 -13.14
N HIS A 195 -7.26 -1.32 -12.02
CA HIS A 195 -7.46 0.12 -11.93
C HIS A 195 -6.53 0.73 -10.88
N ILE A 196 -5.74 1.74 -11.25
CA ILE A 196 -4.82 2.43 -10.32
C ILE A 196 -5.10 3.93 -10.34
N ARG A 197 -5.22 4.53 -9.15
CA ARG A 197 -5.27 5.98 -8.95
C ARG A 197 -4.20 6.38 -7.93
N HIS A 198 -3.29 7.26 -8.32
CA HIS A 198 -2.24 7.78 -7.45
C HIS A 198 -2.30 9.31 -7.39
N ALA A 199 -2.65 9.84 -6.23
CA ALA A 199 -2.62 11.28 -5.96
C ALA A 199 -1.26 11.65 -5.37
N VAL A 200 -0.55 12.59 -5.98
CA VAL A 200 0.83 12.96 -5.61
C VAL A 200 0.87 14.41 -5.14
N ALA A 201 1.62 14.70 -4.06
CA ALA A 201 1.83 16.07 -3.58
C ALA A 201 2.92 16.78 -4.41
N ILE A 202 2.57 17.91 -5.04
CA ILE A 202 3.52 18.68 -5.86
C ILE A 202 4.46 19.56 -5.04
N ASP A 203 4.03 20.02 -3.86
CA ASP A 203 4.78 20.98 -3.05
C ASP A 203 5.56 20.33 -1.89
N GLU A 204 5.55 18.99 -1.78
CA GLU A 204 6.34 18.28 -0.77
C GLU A 204 7.84 18.33 -1.10
N ARG A 205 8.61 19.01 -0.23
CA ARG A 205 10.04 19.30 -0.43
C ARG A 205 10.96 18.60 0.55
N ARG A 206 10.42 17.88 1.55
CA ARG A 206 11.25 17.17 2.54
C ARG A 206 11.99 16.04 1.84
N ALA A 207 13.32 16.01 1.98
CA ALA A 207 14.17 15.01 1.34
C ALA A 207 13.80 13.56 1.73
N PHE A 208 13.17 13.38 2.90
CA PHE A 208 12.71 12.09 3.39
C PHE A 208 11.31 11.66 2.92
N PHE A 209 10.66 12.48 2.09
CA PHE A 209 9.32 12.24 1.53
C PHE A 209 9.36 12.19 -0.01
N ARG A 210 10.46 11.70 -0.60
CA ARG A 210 10.56 11.56 -2.05
C ARG A 210 9.43 10.65 -2.55
N THR A 211 8.59 11.20 -3.42
CA THR A 211 7.47 10.48 -4.01
C THR A 211 7.94 9.22 -4.73
N ASN A 212 7.32 8.10 -4.39
CA ASN A 212 7.49 6.83 -5.09
C ASN A 212 6.45 6.75 -6.23
N LEU A 213 6.83 7.20 -7.42
CA LEU A 213 5.95 7.19 -8.59
C LEU A 213 5.71 5.76 -9.12
N LEU A 214 4.63 5.60 -9.87
CA LEU A 214 4.36 4.37 -10.61
C LEU A 214 5.32 4.23 -11.79
N ALA A 215 5.61 2.99 -12.17
CA ALA A 215 6.38 2.72 -13.38
C ALA A 215 5.55 3.13 -14.61
N LYS A 216 6.19 3.81 -15.56
CA LYS A 216 5.54 4.13 -16.84
C LYS A 216 5.21 2.83 -17.59
N PRO A 217 4.05 2.75 -18.28
CA PRO A 217 3.73 1.60 -19.13
C PRO A 217 4.82 1.38 -20.18
N GLU A 218 5.24 0.13 -20.38
CA GLU A 218 6.17 -0.20 -21.45
C GLU A 218 5.44 -0.27 -22.81
N PRO A 219 6.07 0.14 -23.92
CA PRO A 219 5.46 0.04 -25.25
C PRO A 219 5.01 -1.40 -25.56
N GLY A 220 3.77 -1.56 -26.03
CA GLY A 220 3.21 -2.87 -26.41
C GLY A 220 2.54 -3.64 -25.28
N GLN A 221 2.54 -3.14 -24.03
CA GLN A 221 1.68 -3.70 -22.98
C GLN A 221 0.22 -3.29 -23.18
N PRO A 222 -0.75 -4.13 -22.76
CA PRO A 222 -2.16 -3.75 -22.75
C PRO A 222 -2.36 -2.43 -22.00
N GLN A 223 -3.22 -1.57 -22.54
CA GLN A 223 -3.56 -0.32 -21.87
C GLN A 223 -4.27 -0.66 -20.55
N ARG A 224 -3.62 -0.30 -19.43
CA ARG A 224 -4.18 -0.41 -18.08
C ARG A 224 -4.80 0.92 -17.68
N ASP A 225 -5.84 0.87 -16.85
CA ASP A 225 -6.49 2.08 -16.33
C ASP A 225 -5.69 2.65 -15.15
N ILE A 226 -4.62 3.38 -15.47
CA ILE A 226 -3.70 4.00 -14.50
C ILE A 226 -3.78 5.53 -14.64
N GLU A 227 -4.11 6.22 -13.56
CA GLU A 227 -4.09 7.69 -13.49
C GLU A 227 -3.20 8.11 -12.31
N GLU A 228 -2.11 8.83 -12.59
CA GLU A 228 -1.24 9.45 -11.59
C GLU A 228 -1.35 10.97 -11.75
N VAL A 229 -1.86 11.65 -10.72
CA VAL A 229 -2.24 13.07 -10.76
C VAL A 229 -1.55 13.83 -9.65
N TRP A 230 -0.95 14.96 -10.01
CA TRP A 230 -0.31 15.88 -9.08
C TRP A 230 -1.35 16.86 -8.53
N PHE A 231 -1.46 16.93 -7.22
CA PHE A 231 -2.35 17.82 -6.48
C PHE A 231 -1.53 18.93 -5.78
N PRO A 232 -2.08 20.14 -5.66
CA PRO A 232 -1.44 21.24 -4.94
C PRO A 232 -1.31 20.92 -3.45
N GLY A 233 -0.23 21.42 -2.83
CA GLY A 233 0.06 21.25 -1.41
C GLY A 233 1.08 20.16 -1.10
N CYS A 234 1.38 20.03 0.18
CA CYS A 234 2.34 19.08 0.74
C CYS A 234 1.68 17.72 1.05
N HIS A 235 2.44 16.79 1.62
CA HIS A 235 1.99 15.42 1.94
C HIS A 235 0.62 15.35 2.64
N GLY A 236 0.42 16.17 3.68
CA GLY A 236 -0.84 16.23 4.42
C GLY A 236 -1.98 16.93 3.66
N ASP A 237 -1.66 17.84 2.73
CA ASP A 237 -2.66 18.49 1.88
C ASP A 237 -3.22 17.54 0.81
N VAL A 238 -2.53 16.44 0.51
CA VAL A 238 -3.00 15.40 -0.41
C VAL A 238 -3.59 14.21 0.32
N GLY A 239 -3.01 13.76 1.43
CA GLY A 239 -3.48 12.58 2.15
C GLY A 239 -4.28 12.83 3.42
N GLY A 240 -4.36 14.08 3.88
CA GLY A 240 -4.99 14.46 5.15
C GLY A 240 -4.05 14.32 6.35
N GLY A 241 -4.62 14.28 7.55
CA GLY A 241 -3.87 14.29 8.81
C GLY A 241 -3.62 15.66 9.43
N TYR A 242 -4.23 16.73 8.89
CA TYR A 242 -4.34 18.02 9.57
C TYR A 242 -5.68 18.17 10.29
N GLU A 243 -5.75 19.13 11.23
CA GLU A 243 -7.01 19.57 11.84
C GLU A 243 -8.04 19.99 10.78
N GLU A 244 -9.31 19.70 11.04
CA GLU A 244 -10.39 19.87 10.06
C GLU A 244 -10.48 21.29 9.46
N ALA A 245 -10.15 22.33 10.24
CA ALA A 245 -10.12 23.73 9.79
C ALA A 245 -9.06 23.99 8.70
N GLN A 246 -8.01 23.18 8.63
CA GLN A 246 -6.90 23.29 7.69
C GLN A 246 -6.94 22.19 6.61
N ASN A 247 -7.79 21.18 6.77
CA ASN A 247 -7.78 19.97 5.96
C ASN A 247 -8.61 20.07 4.67
N GLY A 248 -8.84 21.27 4.16
CA GLY A 248 -9.70 21.52 3.00
C GLY A 248 -9.14 20.94 1.69
N LEU A 249 -7.83 21.06 1.47
CA LEU A 249 -7.18 20.63 0.22
C LEU A 249 -7.23 19.10 0.03
N SER A 250 -7.05 18.32 1.11
CA SER A 250 -7.03 16.86 1.03
C SER A 250 -8.36 16.27 0.57
N LYS A 251 -9.47 16.98 0.80
CA LYS A 251 -10.79 16.54 0.34
C LYS A 251 -10.89 16.52 -1.19
N LEU A 252 -10.07 17.32 -1.90
CA LEU A 252 -10.05 17.33 -3.37
C LEU A 252 -9.54 16.00 -3.92
N SER A 253 -8.44 15.48 -3.39
CA SER A 253 -7.88 14.18 -3.78
C SER A 253 -8.75 13.02 -3.28
N LEU A 254 -9.44 13.15 -2.13
CA LEU A 254 -10.42 12.17 -1.66
C LEU A 254 -11.61 12.04 -2.62
N CYS A 255 -12.21 13.16 -3.02
CA CYS A 255 -13.36 13.18 -3.93
C CYS A 255 -12.98 12.73 -5.36
N TRP A 256 -11.70 12.83 -5.72
CA TRP A 256 -11.22 12.49 -7.04
C TRP A 256 -11.38 11.00 -7.38
N PHE A 257 -11.09 10.09 -6.44
CA PHE A 257 -11.24 8.64 -6.64
C PHE A 257 -12.63 8.25 -7.15
N PRO A 258 -13.72 8.47 -6.39
CA PRO A 258 -15.06 8.11 -6.86
C PRO A 258 -15.45 8.91 -8.10
N ARG A 259 -15.02 10.16 -8.28
CA ARG A 259 -15.37 10.94 -9.48
C ARG A 259 -14.78 10.35 -10.77
N ARG A 260 -13.58 9.80 -10.73
CA ARG A 260 -12.87 9.25 -11.91
C ARG A 260 -13.02 7.74 -12.09
N THR A 261 -13.46 7.00 -11.07
CA THR A 261 -13.48 5.54 -11.15
C THR A 261 -14.78 4.97 -10.61
N GLU A 262 -15.62 4.47 -11.51
CA GLU A 262 -16.92 3.88 -11.20
C GLU A 262 -16.86 2.74 -10.16
N PRO A 263 -15.89 1.80 -10.21
CA PRO A 263 -15.68 0.82 -9.14
C PRO A 263 -15.66 1.41 -7.71
N VAL A 264 -15.06 2.59 -7.52
CA VAL A 264 -14.97 3.22 -6.19
C VAL A 264 -16.32 3.78 -5.74
N ARG A 265 -17.17 4.25 -6.66
CA ARG A 265 -18.51 4.74 -6.30
C ARG A 265 -19.39 3.65 -5.72
N ARG A 266 -19.21 2.40 -6.17
CA ARG A 266 -20.02 1.25 -5.74
C ARG A 266 -19.75 0.77 -4.32
N ILE A 267 -18.59 1.13 -3.76
CA ILE A 267 -18.18 0.70 -2.40
C ILE A 267 -18.47 1.76 -1.33
N ILE A 268 -18.95 2.95 -1.72
CA ILE A 268 -19.23 4.07 -0.82
C ILE A 268 -20.74 4.16 -0.61
N SER A 269 -21.17 4.31 0.65
CA SER A 269 -22.52 4.71 1.00
C SER A 269 -22.53 6.21 1.29
N ILE A 270 -23.10 6.99 0.37
CA ILE A 270 -23.42 8.39 0.61
C ILE A 270 -24.89 8.43 1.02
N GLU A 271 -25.18 8.08 2.27
CA GLU A 271 -26.43 8.51 2.87
C GLU A 271 -26.35 10.04 3.05
N ASN A 272 -27.35 10.74 2.50
CA ASN A 272 -27.43 12.19 2.41
C ASN A 272 -27.34 12.90 3.76
#